data_AF-A0A453I2N3-F1
#
_entry.id   AF-A0A453I2N3-F1
#
_cell.length_a   1.000
_cell.length_b   1.000
_cell.length_c   1.000
_cell.angle_alpha   90.00
_cell.angle_beta   90.00
_cell.angle_gamma   90.00
#
_symmetry.space_group_name_H-M   'P 1'
#
loop_
_entity.id
_entity.type
_entity.pdbx_description
1 polymer ?
#
loop_
_entity_poly.entity_id
_entity_poly.type
_entity_poly.pdbx_seq_one_letter_code
_entity_poly.pdbx_strand_id
1 'polypeptide(L)' 'LRAYRDCCRWLQEVQKDCVCEALLRLPPFLVKPQHKYVVRVGRTCRIVYRCGGV' A
#
# COMPACT_ATOMS: atom_id res chain seq x y z
N LEU A 1 -4.17 19.87 5.96
CA LEU A 1 -4.72 19.14 7.13
C LEU A 1 -5.96 18.29 6.80
N ARG A 2 -6.85 18.70 5.88
CA ARG A 2 -7.96 17.86 5.39
C ARG A 2 -7.52 16.76 4.40
N ALA A 3 -6.64 17.11 3.46
CA ALA A 3 -6.13 16.20 2.43
C ALA A 3 -5.49 14.92 3.01
N TYR A 4 -4.73 15.01 4.11
CA TYR A 4 -4.14 13.82 4.74
C TYR A 4 -5.17 12.87 5.34
N ARG A 5 -6.23 13.42 5.95
CA ARG A 5 -7.32 12.63 6.51
C ARG A 5 -8.11 11.94 5.39
N ASP A 6 -8.42 12.68 4.34
CA ASP A 6 -9.21 12.16 3.22
C ASP A 6 -8.41 11.11 2.43
N CYS A 7 -7.12 11.34 2.19
CA CYS A 7 -6.22 10.35 1.59
C CYS A 7 -6.06 9.10 2.48
N CYS A 8 -5.92 9.28 3.80
CA CYS A 8 -5.86 8.15 4.73
C CYS A 8 -7.12 7.29 4.67
N ARG A 9 -8.30 7.92 4.62
CA ARG A 9 -9.58 7.22 4.45
C ARG A 9 -9.61 6.45 3.12
N TRP A 10 -9.28 7.11 2.01
CA TRP A 10 -9.29 6.44 0.71
C TRP A 10 -8.35 5.23 0.67
N LEU A 11 -7.14 5.34 1.22
CA LEU A 11 -6.23 4.20 1.28
C LEU A 11 -6.78 3.03 2.11
N GLN A 12 -7.59 3.27 3.14
CA GLN A 12 -8.25 2.17 3.87
C GLN A 12 -9.31 1.43 3.03
N GLU A 13 -9.91 2.11 2.05
CA GLU A 13 -10.92 1.55 1.14
C GLU A 13 -10.28 0.82 -0.06
N VAL A 14 -9.01 1.13 -0.38
CA VAL A 14 -8.29 0.44 -1.46
C VAL A 14 -7.99 -1.00 -1.05
N GLN A 15 -8.40 -1.95 -1.89
CA GLN A 15 -8.15 -3.37 -1.67
C GLN A 15 -6.66 -3.71 -1.77
N LYS A 16 -6.22 -4.65 -0.91
CA LYS A 16 -4.83 -5.12 -0.89
C LYS A 16 -4.37 -5.62 -2.26
N ASP A 17 -5.21 -6.37 -2.96
CA ASP A 17 -4.81 -7.07 -4.19
C ASP A 17 -4.51 -6.07 -5.32
N CYS A 18 -5.27 -4.98 -5.40
CA CYS A 18 -4.99 -3.86 -6.32
C CYS A 18 -3.61 -3.24 -6.07
N VAL A 19 -3.25 -3.01 -4.80
CA VAL A 19 -1.92 -2.47 -4.43
C VAL A 19 -0.82 -3.46 -4.77
N CYS A 20 -1.03 -4.74 -4.48
CA CYS A 20 -0.05 -5.79 -4.71
C CYS A 20 0.18 -6.02 -6.22
N GLU A 21 -0.86 -6.04 -7.03
CA GLU A 21 -0.77 -6.16 -8.49
C GLU A 21 -0.04 -4.98 -9.13
N ALA A 22 -0.26 -3.76 -8.64
CA ALA A 22 0.47 -2.59 -9.10
C ALA A 22 1.99 -2.74 -8.86
N LEU A 23 2.38 -3.34 -7.73
CA LEU A 23 3.79 -3.59 -7.39
C LEU A 23 4.41 -4.74 -8.21
N LEU A 24 3.61 -5.62 -8.81
CA LEU A 24 4.08 -6.64 -9.75
C LEU A 24 4.50 -6.07 -11.10
N ARG A 25 4.09 -4.84 -11.44
CA ARG A 25 4.51 -4.15 -12.68
C ARG A 25 5.93 -3.60 -12.60
N LEU A 26 6.61 -3.73 -11.46
CA LEU A 26 8.01 -3.36 -11.32
C LEU A 26 8.90 -4.29 -12.16
N PRO A 27 10.10 -3.83 -12.54
CA PRO A 27 11.11 -4.69 -13.16
C PRO A 27 11.36 -5.95 -12.31
N PRO A 28 11.67 -7.12 -12.94
CA PRO A 28 11.72 -8.41 -12.24
C PRO A 28 12.63 -8.45 -11.01
N PHE A 29 13.73 -7.69 -11.02
CA PHE A 29 14.69 -7.62 -9.91
C PHE A 29 14.20 -6.83 -8.70
N LEU A 30 13.13 -6.05 -8.83
CA LEU A 30 12.48 -5.29 -7.74
C LEU A 30 11.18 -5.94 -7.27
N VAL A 31 10.65 -6.90 -8.03
CA VAL A 31 9.45 -7.64 -7.63
C VAL A 31 9.80 -8.55 -6.47
N LYS A 32 9.11 -8.35 -5.34
CA LYS A 32 9.23 -9.22 -4.17
C LYS A 32 7.91 -9.99 -3.98
N PRO A 33 7.89 -11.32 -4.08
CA PRO A 33 6.64 -12.09 -4.02
C PRO A 33 5.94 -12.03 -2.65
N GLN A 34 6.70 -11.93 -1.55
CA GLN A 34 6.16 -11.68 -0.20
C GLN A 34 6.77 -10.42 0.41
N HIS A 35 5.94 -9.41 0.63
CA HIS A 35 6.40 -8.13 1.17
C HIS A 35 5.31 -7.38 1.94
N LYS A 36 5.77 -6.47 2.80
CA LYS A 36 4.92 -5.50 3.49
C LYS A 36 5.13 -4.15 2.83
N TYR A 37 4.11 -3.61 2.19
CA TYR A 37 4.13 -2.27 1.63
C TYR A 37 3.53 -1.29 2.64
N VAL A 38 4.33 -0.31 3.09
CA VAL A 38 3.95 0.63 4.13
C VAL A 38 3.77 2.01 3.53
N VAL A 39 2.53 2.53 3.58
CA VAL A 39 2.21 3.90 3.16
C VAL A 39 2.06 4.76 4.40
N ARG A 40 2.77 5.90 4.43
CA ARG A 40 2.66 6.91 5.50
C ARG A 40 2.05 8.18 4.92
N VAL A 41 0.93 8.62 5.48
CA VAL A 41 0.25 9.85 5.10
C VAL A 41 0.32 10.83 6.27
N GLY A 42 1.06 11.93 6.09
CA GLY A 42 1.34 12.86 7.17
C GLY A 42 2.09 12.19 8.33
N ARG A 43 1.75 12.57 9.57
CA ARG A 43 2.41 12.05 10.78
C ARG A 43 1.63 10.95 11.50
N THR A 44 0.33 10.84 11.25
CA THR A 44 -0.58 10.01 12.06
C THR A 44 -1.14 8.80 11.33
N CYS A 45 -1.15 8.81 9.99
CA CYS A 45 -1.71 7.70 9.22
C CYS A 45 -0.60 6.80 8.69
N ARG A 46 -0.67 5.51 9.07
CA ARG A 46 0.23 4.47 8.61
C ARG A 46 -0.60 3.25 8.21
N ILE A 47 -0.55 2.89 6.94
CA ILE A 47 -1.24 1.71 6.40
C ILE A 47 -0.20 0.69 5.94
N VAL A 48 -0.48 -0.58 6.19
CA VAL A 48 0.41 -1.69 5.87
C VAL A 48 -0.35 -2.71 5.04
N TYR A 49 -0.03 -2.78 3.76
CA TYR A 49 -0.51 -3.84 2.88
C TYR A 49 0.45 -5.01 2.94
N ARG A 50 -0.07 -6.21 3.18
CA ARG A 50 0.70 -7.45 3.14
C ARG A 50 0.40 -8.12 1.82
N CYS A 51 1.40 -8.14 0.94
CA CYS A 51 1.34 -8.71 -0.39
C CYS A 51 2.08 -10.04 -0.40
N GLY A 52 1.41 -11.10 -0.84
CA GLY A 52 1.90 -12.46 -0.72
C GLY A 52 1.77 -13.00 0.71
N GLY A 53 1.22 -14.21 0.82
CA GLY A 53 0.88 -14.87 2.08
C GLY A 53 -0.63 -15.07 2.20
N VAL A 54 -1.03 -16.30 2.58
CA VAL A 54 -2.39 -16.66 3.00
C VAL A 54 -2.72 -15.95 4.31
#